data_AF-A0A6G1S334-F1
#
_entry.id   AF-A0A6G1S334-F1
#
_cell.length_a   1.000
_cell.length_b   1.000
_cell.length_c   1.000
_cell.angle_alpha   90.00
_cell.angle_beta   90.00
_cell.angle_gamma   90.00
#
_symmetry.space_group_name_H-M   'P 1'
#
loop_
_entity.id
_entity.type
_entity.pdbx_description
1 polymer ?
#
loop_
_entity_poly.entity_id
_entity_poly.type
_entity_poly.pdbx_seq_one_letter_code
_entity_poly.pdbx_strand_id
1 'polypeptide(L)'
;GDAASARAMAEAASQDLLLAAAFVSDAQYNRNIPFKTSPEAVRLYYLYNHWIMRTATYFFICLNLSLALFEEPAVYPLPFLVTSLAEVVCLLVFFGRLTHFAQVTPRSVFWKDTKNICIMAAILLSLTDLAIYGVLRIYNVR
;
A
#
# COMPACT_ATOMS: atom_id res chain seq x y z
N GLY A 1 11.85 42.41 -10.19
CA GLY A 1 12.49 41.89 -8.97
C GLY A 1 11.45 41.52 -7.93
N ASP A 2 10.68 42.51 -7.47
CA ASP A 2 9.89 42.38 -6.24
C ASP A 2 8.68 41.46 -6.33
N ALA A 3 7.95 41.46 -7.46
CA ALA A 3 6.79 40.59 -7.63
C ALA A 3 7.14 39.09 -7.67
N ALA A 4 8.32 38.74 -8.22
CA ALA A 4 8.80 37.36 -8.26
C ALA A 4 9.24 36.87 -6.87
N SER A 5 9.91 37.75 -6.11
CA SER A 5 10.29 37.49 -4.71
C SER A 5 9.07 37.28 -3.81
N ALA A 6 8.06 38.15 -3.92
CA ALA A 6 6.82 38.03 -3.16
C ALA A 6 6.06 36.71 -3.46
N ARG A 7 6.03 36.29 -4.73
CA ARG A 7 5.42 35.02 -5.14
C ARG A 7 6.14 33.81 -4.54
N ALA A 8 7.47 33.79 -4.57
CA ALA A 8 8.25 32.71 -3.98
C ALA A 8 8.03 32.60 -2.46
N MET A 9 7.94 33.74 -1.77
CA MET A 9 7.66 33.79 -0.34
C MET A 9 6.26 33.24 0.00
N ALA A 10 5.25 33.58 -0.80
CA ALA A 10 3.90 33.06 -0.64
C ALA A 10 3.82 31.54 -0.89
N GLU A 11 4.57 31.03 -1.87
CA GLU A 11 4.63 29.60 -2.16
C GLU A 11 5.30 28.82 -1.02
N ALA A 12 6.42 29.31 -0.49
CA ALA A 12 7.07 28.73 0.68
C ALA A 12 6.13 28.69 1.91
N ALA A 13 5.44 29.80 2.19
CA ALA A 13 4.46 29.86 3.28
C ALA A 13 3.31 28.86 3.10
N SER A 14 2.84 28.64 1.86
CA SER A 14 1.81 27.65 1.56
C SER A 14 2.28 26.21 1.78
N GLN A 15 3.55 25.91 1.48
CA GLN A 15 4.15 24.60 1.69
C GLN A 15 4.32 24.30 3.18
N ASP A 16 4.77 25.29 3.96
CA ASP A 16 4.89 25.18 5.41
C ASP A 16 3.53 24.95 6.07
N LEU A 17 2.48 25.63 5.58
CA LEU A 17 1.11 25.43 6.05
C LEU A 17 0.61 24.00 5.76
N LEU A 18 0.91 23.45 4.58
CA LEU A 18 0.55 22.06 4.22
C LEU A 18 1.29 21.03 5.08
N LEU A 19 2.56 21.28 5.36
CA LEU A 19 3.38 20.45 6.24
C LEU A 19 2.87 20.49 7.68
N ALA A 20 2.56 21.68 8.20
CA ALA A 20 1.99 21.85 9.53
C ALA A 20 0.63 21.12 9.65
N ALA A 21 -0.24 21.24 8.64
CA ALA A 21 -1.50 20.53 8.59
C ALA A 21 -1.31 18.99 8.60
N ALA A 22 -0.27 18.47 7.95
CA ALA A 22 0.06 17.05 7.98
C ALA A 22 0.43 16.59 9.40
N PHE A 23 1.27 17.36 10.12
CA PHE A 23 1.62 17.04 11.51
C PHE A 23 0.43 17.10 12.47
N VAL A 24 -0.45 18.10 12.32
CA VAL A 24 -1.68 18.19 13.12
C VAL A 24 -2.61 17.01 12.84
N SER A 25 -2.76 16.63 11.57
CA SER A 25 -3.56 15.46 11.19
C SER A 25 -2.98 14.15 11.77
N ASP A 26 -1.65 14.01 11.79
CA ASP A 26 -1.00 12.84 12.36
C ASP A 26 -1.22 12.72 13.85
N ALA A 27 -1.13 13.83 14.59
CA ALA A 27 -1.47 13.87 16.01
C ALA A 27 -2.95 13.50 16.23
N GLN A 28 -3.87 14.01 15.41
CA GLN A 28 -5.30 13.71 15.51
C GLN A 28 -5.60 12.21 15.30
N TYR A 29 -4.96 11.59 14.31
CA TYR A 29 -5.18 10.18 13.98
C TYR A 29 -4.20 9.21 14.65
N ASN A 30 -3.39 9.69 15.61
CA ASN A 30 -2.34 8.94 16.29
C ASN A 30 -1.41 8.20 15.32
N ARG A 31 -1.02 8.86 14.22
CA ARG A 31 -0.10 8.34 13.21
C ARG A 31 1.31 8.76 13.58
N ASN A 32 2.23 7.79 13.57
CA ASN A 32 3.65 8.05 13.76
C ASN A 32 4.42 7.59 12.52
N ILE A 33 4.09 8.17 11.36
CA ILE A 33 4.71 7.83 10.08
C ILE A 33 5.82 8.85 9.82
N PRO A 34 7.11 8.45 9.83
CA PRO A 34 8.15 9.33 9.37
C PRO A 34 8.05 9.48 7.85
N PHE A 35 7.75 10.69 7.39
CA PHE A 35 7.71 11.06 5.98
C PHE A 35 8.78 12.11 5.67
N LYS A 36 9.23 12.16 4.42
CA LYS A 36 10.17 13.21 3.98
C LYS A 36 9.44 14.55 3.95
N THR A 37 10.08 15.61 4.45
CA THR A 37 9.49 16.96 4.50
C THR A 37 9.56 17.71 3.17
N SER A 38 9.96 17.06 2.07
CA SER A 38 9.95 17.69 0.75
C SER A 38 8.52 17.90 0.25
N PRO A 39 8.23 18.97 -0.51
CA PRO A 39 6.87 19.29 -0.95
C PRO A 39 6.19 18.14 -1.73
N GLU A 40 6.97 17.43 -2.56
CA GLU A 40 6.48 16.28 -3.31
C GLU A 40 6.10 15.10 -2.39
N ALA A 41 6.93 14.82 -1.38
CA ALA A 41 6.66 13.74 -0.43
C ALA A 41 5.45 14.03 0.45
N VAL A 42 5.21 15.29 0.81
CA VAL A 42 3.99 15.72 1.50
C VAL A 42 2.75 15.47 0.63
N ARG A 43 2.80 15.75 -0.67
CA ARG A 43 1.69 15.45 -1.59
C ARG A 43 1.42 13.95 -1.71
N LEU A 44 2.46 13.13 -1.82
CA LEU A 44 2.33 11.67 -1.77
C LEU A 44 1.78 11.21 -0.41
N TYR A 45 2.18 11.84 0.69
CA TYR A 45 1.67 11.55 2.02
C TYR A 45 0.15 11.76 2.13
N TYR A 46 -0.35 12.90 1.61
CA TYR A 46 -1.79 13.16 1.55
C TYR A 46 -2.52 12.13 0.68
N LEU A 47 -1.95 11.76 -0.47
CA LEU A 47 -2.53 10.72 -1.32
C LEU A 47 -2.55 9.36 -0.61
N TYR A 48 -1.46 9.00 0.08
CA TYR A 48 -1.34 7.76 0.83
C TYR A 48 -2.39 7.65 1.93
N ASN A 49 -2.64 8.75 2.63
CA ASN A 49 -3.63 8.82 3.70
C ASN A 49 -5.05 9.19 3.23
N HIS A 50 -5.24 9.38 1.92
CA HIS A 50 -6.54 9.66 1.37
C HIS A 50 -7.52 8.53 1.71
N TRP A 51 -8.74 8.89 2.12
CA TRP A 51 -9.72 7.93 2.61
C TRP A 51 -10.03 6.83 1.58
N ILE A 52 -10.09 7.18 0.29
CA ILE A 52 -10.29 6.20 -0.80
C ILE A 52 -9.18 5.14 -0.81
N MET A 53 -7.92 5.54 -0.66
CA MET A 53 -6.80 4.61 -0.66
C MET A 53 -6.87 3.66 0.54
N ARG A 54 -7.27 4.19 1.71
CA ARG A 54 -7.47 3.40 2.92
C ARG A 54 -8.64 2.41 2.76
N THR A 55 -9.78 2.88 2.26
CA THR A 55 -10.95 2.03 2.01
C THR A 55 -10.65 0.95 0.98
N ALA A 56 -9.94 1.28 -0.10
CA ALA A 56 -9.51 0.32 -1.11
C ALA A 56 -8.62 -0.77 -0.48
N THR A 57 -7.63 -0.40 0.34
CA THR A 57 -6.80 -1.40 1.03
C THR A 57 -7.64 -2.35 1.89
N TYR A 58 -8.59 -1.84 2.69
CA TYR A 58 -9.45 -2.71 3.49
C TYR A 58 -10.37 -3.60 2.64
N PHE A 59 -10.91 -3.06 1.56
CA PHE A 59 -11.71 -3.85 0.61
C PHE A 59 -10.91 -5.03 0.05
N PHE A 60 -9.68 -4.79 -0.41
CA PHE A 60 -8.82 -5.86 -0.94
C PHE A 60 -8.33 -6.83 0.14
N ILE A 61 -8.16 -6.39 1.40
CA ILE A 61 -7.94 -7.30 2.54
C ILE A 61 -9.14 -8.24 2.68
N CYS A 62 -10.36 -7.70 2.76
CA CYS A 62 -11.57 -8.51 2.87
C CYS A 62 -11.72 -9.47 1.68
N LEU A 63 -11.47 -8.99 0.46
CA LEU A 63 -11.51 -9.81 -0.74
C LEU A 63 -10.51 -10.97 -0.66
N ASN A 64 -9.24 -10.68 -0.34
CA ASN A 64 -8.18 -11.70 -0.24
C ASN A 64 -8.50 -12.75 0.83
N LEU A 65 -9.00 -12.34 2.00
CA LEU A 65 -9.41 -13.28 3.04
C LEU A 65 -10.64 -14.10 2.62
N SER A 66 -11.56 -13.52 1.85
CA SER A 66 -12.75 -14.23 1.38
C SER A 66 -12.47 -15.28 0.30
N LEU A 67 -11.30 -15.23 -0.38
CA LEU A 67 -10.90 -16.24 -1.36
C LEU A 67 -10.86 -17.65 -0.76
N ALA A 68 -10.56 -17.76 0.55
CA ALA A 68 -10.61 -19.03 1.28
C ALA A 68 -11.98 -19.72 1.28
N LEU A 69 -13.09 -19.00 1.03
CA LEU A 69 -14.42 -19.60 0.89
C LEU A 69 -14.60 -20.29 -0.47
N PHE A 70 -13.80 -19.90 -1.47
CA PHE A 70 -13.91 -20.35 -2.85
C PHE A 70 -12.79 -21.33 -3.26
N GLU A 71 -11.71 -21.36 -2.48
CA GLU A 71 -10.54 -22.24 -2.65
C GLU A 71 -10.64 -23.50 -1.78
N GLU A 72 -9.87 -24.54 -2.12
CA GLU A 72 -9.97 -25.85 -1.49
C GLU A 72 -9.55 -25.83 0.00
N PRO A 73 -10.36 -26.36 0.94
CA PRO A 73 -11.69 -26.99 0.77
C PRO A 73 -12.82 -25.94 0.64
N ALA A 74 -13.36 -25.80 -0.59
CA ALA A 74 -14.25 -24.69 -0.92
C ALA A 74 -15.67 -24.89 -0.38
N VAL A 75 -16.24 -23.82 0.16
CA VAL A 75 -17.68 -23.72 0.46
C VAL A 75 -18.46 -23.47 -0.83
N TYR A 76 -17.96 -22.55 -1.66
CA TYR A 76 -18.53 -22.20 -2.96
C TYR A 76 -17.46 -22.38 -4.05
N PRO A 77 -17.42 -23.51 -4.75
CA PRO A 77 -16.33 -23.79 -5.68
C PRO A 77 -16.34 -22.80 -6.86
N LEU A 78 -15.23 -22.09 -7.06
CA LEU A 78 -14.96 -21.30 -8.26
C LEU A 78 -13.83 -21.94 -9.08
N PRO A 79 -13.75 -21.66 -10.39
CA PRO A 79 -12.62 -22.10 -11.19
C PRO A 79 -11.32 -21.51 -10.63
N PHE A 80 -10.28 -22.35 -10.51
CA PHE A 80 -8.96 -21.95 -10.02
C PHE A 80 -8.45 -20.65 -10.64
N LEU A 81 -8.54 -20.54 -11.97
CA LEU A 81 -8.10 -19.33 -12.68
C LEU A 81 -8.76 -18.04 -12.14
N VAL A 82 -10.04 -18.11 -11.74
CA VAL A 82 -10.77 -16.96 -11.21
C VAL A 82 -10.24 -16.57 -9.84
N THR A 83 -10.06 -17.54 -8.93
CA THR A 83 -9.57 -17.25 -7.57
C THR A 83 -8.11 -16.79 -7.60
N SER A 84 -7.27 -17.44 -8.41
CA SER A 84 -5.85 -17.07 -8.60
C SER A 84 -5.68 -15.68 -9.20
N LEU A 85 -6.47 -15.31 -10.22
CA LEU A 85 -6.41 -13.96 -10.79
C LEU A 85 -6.84 -12.91 -9.76
N ALA A 86 -7.89 -13.19 -8.98
CA ALA A 86 -8.33 -12.30 -7.92
C ALA A 86 -7.26 -12.15 -6.83
N GLU A 87 -6.60 -13.24 -6.43
CA GLU A 87 -5.48 -13.21 -5.48
C GLU A 87 -4.34 -12.34 -6.01
N VAL A 88 -3.89 -12.57 -7.26
CA VAL A 88 -2.82 -11.77 -7.88
C VAL A 88 -3.18 -10.28 -7.90
N VAL A 89 -4.42 -9.92 -8.20
CA VAL A 89 -4.88 -8.52 -8.14
C VAL A 89 -4.78 -7.96 -6.72
N CYS A 90 -5.19 -8.73 -5.70
CA CYS A 90 -5.05 -8.32 -4.29
C CYS A 90 -3.58 -8.09 -3.92
N LEU A 91 -2.70 -9.03 -4.28
CA LEU A 91 -1.26 -8.94 -4.02
C LEU A 91 -0.62 -7.74 -4.72
N LEU A 92 -1.03 -7.44 -5.96
CA LEU A 92 -0.59 -6.23 -6.68
C LEU A 92 -1.04 -4.95 -5.98
N VAL A 93 -2.25 -4.90 -5.44
CA VAL A 93 -2.73 -3.75 -4.65
C VAL A 93 -1.91 -3.59 -3.37
N PHE A 94 -1.61 -4.68 -2.65
CA PHE A 94 -0.77 -4.63 -1.45
C PHE A 94 0.67 -4.22 -1.77
N PHE A 95 1.23 -4.71 -2.87
CA PHE A 95 2.53 -4.30 -3.36
C PHE A 95 2.54 -2.82 -3.78
N GLY A 96 1.50 -2.34 -4.46
CA GLY A 96 1.30 -0.93 -4.79
C GLY A 96 1.24 -0.05 -3.54
N ARG A 97 0.54 -0.50 -2.49
CA ARG A 97 0.48 0.20 -1.21
C ARG A 97 1.85 0.26 -0.53
N LEU A 98 2.59 -0.85 -0.54
CA LEU A 98 3.93 -0.96 0.04
C LEU A 98 4.94 -0.07 -0.69
N THR A 99 4.91 -0.06 -2.02
CA THR A 99 5.78 0.79 -2.86
C THR A 99 5.45 2.27 -2.68
N HIS A 100 4.17 2.64 -2.60
CA HIS A 100 3.77 4.01 -2.27
C HIS A 100 4.30 4.43 -0.88
N PHE A 101 4.20 3.56 0.12
CA PHE A 101 4.78 3.81 1.44
C PHE A 101 6.31 3.98 1.40
N ALA A 102 7.01 3.15 0.63
CA ALA A 102 8.46 3.24 0.44
C ALA A 102 8.91 4.56 -0.22
N GLN A 103 8.05 5.21 -1.02
CA GLN A 103 8.34 6.52 -1.61
C GLN A 103 8.19 7.65 -0.59
N VAL A 104 7.16 7.57 0.25
CA VAL A 104 6.83 8.54 1.32
C VAL A 104 7.88 8.54 2.44
N THR A 105 8.30 7.35 2.88
CA THR A 105 9.17 7.18 4.05
C THR A 105 10.65 7.11 3.66
N PRO A 106 11.60 7.55 4.53
CA PRO A 106 13.03 7.31 4.31
C PRO A 106 13.36 5.81 4.23
N ARG A 107 14.22 5.41 3.28
CA ARG A 107 14.60 4.00 3.08
C ARG A 107 15.14 3.33 4.35
N SER A 108 15.92 4.07 5.15
CA SER A 108 16.49 3.57 6.40
C SER A 108 15.44 3.18 7.44
N VAL A 109 14.26 3.82 7.41
CA VAL A 109 13.15 3.50 8.31
C VAL A 109 12.28 2.40 7.71
N PHE A 110 12.00 2.46 6.41
CA PHE A 110 11.18 1.47 5.72
C PHE A 110 11.69 0.04 5.94
N TRP A 111 13.01 -0.18 5.81
CA TRP A 111 13.65 -1.49 5.98
C TRP A 111 13.82 -1.94 7.43
N LYS A 112 13.56 -1.06 8.41
CA LYS A 112 13.59 -1.41 9.84
C LYS A 112 12.20 -1.73 10.40
N ASP A 113 11.15 -1.39 9.66
CA ASP A 113 9.78 -1.63 10.10
C ASP A 113 9.40 -3.10 9.87
N THR A 114 9.21 -3.83 10.97
CA THR A 114 8.80 -5.24 10.96
C THR A 114 7.52 -5.47 10.16
N LYS A 115 6.56 -4.54 10.17
CA LYS A 115 5.30 -4.70 9.44
C LYS A 115 5.53 -4.73 7.93
N ASN A 116 6.39 -3.85 7.43
CA ASN A 116 6.72 -3.80 6.00
C ASN A 116 7.44 -5.08 5.55
N ILE A 117 8.37 -5.57 6.37
CA ILE A 117 9.07 -6.83 6.12
C ILE A 117 8.08 -7.99 6.09
N CYS A 118 7.17 -8.06 7.07
CA CYS A 118 6.14 -9.10 7.13
C CYS A 118 5.22 -9.06 5.90
N ILE A 119 4.73 -7.87 5.50
CA ILE A 119 3.87 -7.72 4.32
C ILE A 119 4.62 -8.14 3.04
N MET A 120 5.88 -7.70 2.89
CA MET A 120 6.70 -8.06 1.74
C MET A 120 6.94 -9.58 1.67
N ALA A 121 7.27 -10.20 2.80
CA ALA A 121 7.46 -11.65 2.89
C ALA A 121 6.16 -12.40 2.59
N ALA A 122 5.01 -11.94 3.11
CA ALA A 122 3.71 -12.53 2.84
C ALA A 122 3.35 -12.49 1.35
N ILE A 123 3.55 -11.34 0.68
CA ILE A 123 3.31 -11.21 -0.76
C ILE A 123 4.19 -12.20 -1.55
N LEU A 124 5.48 -12.27 -1.23
CA LEU A 124 6.41 -13.17 -1.92
C LEU A 124 6.06 -14.64 -1.69
N LEU A 125 5.68 -15.00 -0.47
CA LEU A 125 5.28 -16.35 -0.12
C LEU A 125 3.98 -16.75 -0.84
N SER A 126 2.95 -15.89 -0.84
CA SER A 126 1.69 -16.13 -1.55
C SER A 126 1.90 -16.28 -3.06
N LEU A 127 2.73 -15.44 -3.69
CA LEU A 127 3.04 -15.59 -5.12
C LEU A 127 3.77 -16.90 -5.42
N THR A 128 4.69 -17.30 -4.54
CA THR A 128 5.44 -18.55 -4.69
C THR A 128 4.53 -19.76 -4.52
N ASP A 129 3.69 -19.74 -3.49
CA ASP A 129 2.70 -20.78 -3.21
C ASP A 129 1.72 -20.96 -4.37
N LEU A 130 1.15 -19.85 -4.85
CA LEU A 130 0.24 -19.84 -6.00
C LEU A 130 0.92 -20.37 -7.27
N ALA A 131 2.17 -20.02 -7.51
CA ALA A 131 2.93 -20.51 -8.66
C ALA A 131 3.18 -22.03 -8.57
N ILE A 132 3.60 -22.52 -7.39
CA ILE A 132 3.81 -23.95 -7.15
C ILE A 132 2.50 -24.72 -7.32
N TYR A 133 1.42 -24.23 -6.71
CA TYR A 133 0.10 -24.85 -6.80
C TYR A 133 -0.43 -24.88 -8.24
N GLY A 134 -0.26 -23.78 -8.99
CA GLY A 134 -0.60 -23.72 -10.41
C GLY A 134 0.18 -24.73 -11.25
N VAL A 135 1.49 -24.88 -10.99
CA VAL A 135 2.34 -25.89 -11.66
C VAL A 135 1.87 -27.30 -11.34
N LEU A 136 1.67 -27.63 -10.06
CA LEU A 136 1.18 -28.96 -9.63
C LEU A 136 -0.15 -29.32 -10.30
N ARG A 137 -1.07 -28.34 -10.36
CA ARG A 137 -2.37 -28.49 -11.00
C ARG A 137 -2.27 -28.72 -12.52
N ILE A 138 -1.33 -28.06 -13.22
CA ILE A 138 -1.08 -28.28 -14.66
C ILE A 138 -0.52 -29.69 -14.91
N TYR A 139 0.40 -30.15 -14.05
CA TYR A 139 0.97 -31.50 -14.16
C TYR A 139 0.07 -32.60 -13.58
N ASN A 140 -1.13 -32.24 -13.10
CA ASN A 140 -2.11 -33.14 -12.50
C ASN A 140 -1.54 -33.96 -11.33
N VAL A 141 -0.51 -33.42 -10.66
CA VAL A 141 0.06 -33.98 -9.44
C VAL A 141 -0.86 -33.53 -8.32
N ARG A 142 -1.67 -34.47 -7.84
CA ARG A 142 -2.70 -34.24 -6.82
C ARG A 142 -2.12 -34.28 -5.42
#